data_AF-A0A6A3VW38-F1
#
_entry.id   AF-A0A6A3VW38-F1
#
_cell.length_a   1.000
_cell.length_b   1.000
_cell.length_c   1.000
_cell.angle_alpha   90.00
_cell.angle_beta   90.00
_cell.angle_gamma   90.00
#
_symmetry.space_group_name_H-M   'P 1'
#
loop_
_entity.id
_entity.type
_entity.pdbx_description
1 polymer ?
#
loop_
_entity_poly.entity_id
_entity_poly.type
_entity_poly.pdbx_seq_one_letter_code
_entity_poly.pdbx_strand_id
1 'polypeptide(L)'
;MAYARILQAADVELLDSADRPLLVLLQTSNREAFVKWSNTHRELLCIPVTRKRRAEVSELHPWLMDNYVAMRHLHAYLPYAVLEIKSWPIALIIKWGKAEVFCEQMAALLRISGDMEQKNEARKYCSEWHDACMAPGLSTTAAQALAQSPDRWKRLEHWIPASCGRARPPDISDLEWNVLRVLPYVIDEWVMTPMGRAPRGARGLWYRHFAMVRQLCTSISTQGDWSMALALTHIPTGAEGTEPPDASAPGGLSDTKGSTEHAVHAGADNTPRAPSPQNKQRQTDHCSGRLRGGHEVGGQKATLVDFYSPISDADRIRQTTTNFR
;
A
#
# COMPACT_ATOMS: atom_id res chain seq x y z
N MET A 1 20.14 -23.61 0.41
CA MET A 1 21.15 -22.52 0.41
C MET A 1 21.21 -21.90 1.81
N ALA A 2 22.38 -21.44 2.27
CA ALA A 2 22.57 -20.91 3.63
C ALA A 2 21.67 -19.70 3.94
N TYR A 3 21.48 -18.79 2.99
CA TYR A 3 20.61 -17.63 3.18
C TYR A 3 19.13 -18.01 3.41
N ALA A 4 18.62 -19.03 2.72
CA ALA A 4 17.26 -19.52 2.96
C ALA A 4 17.07 -20.05 4.39
N ARG A 5 18.07 -20.76 4.94
CA ARG A 5 18.03 -21.23 6.33
C ARG A 5 18.06 -20.09 7.34
N ILE A 6 18.83 -19.04 7.06
CA ILE A 6 18.82 -17.80 7.86
C ILE A 6 17.44 -17.16 7.88
N LEU A 7 16.76 -17.08 6.72
CA LEU A 7 15.42 -16.50 6.64
C LEU A 7 14.34 -17.39 7.26
N GLN A 8 14.57 -18.70 7.32
CA GLN A 8 13.67 -19.68 7.94
C GLN A 8 13.77 -19.71 9.45
N ALA A 9 14.96 -19.53 10.02
CA ALA A 9 15.17 -19.60 11.46
C ALA A 9 14.31 -18.56 12.20
N ALA A 10 13.56 -18.98 13.21
CA ALA A 10 12.74 -18.07 14.03
C ALA A 10 13.60 -17.13 14.89
N ASP A 11 14.78 -17.60 15.31
CA ASP A 11 15.77 -16.84 16.08
C ASP A 11 17.20 -17.18 15.62
N VAL A 12 18.12 -16.24 15.80
CA VAL A 12 19.56 -16.43 15.65
C VAL A 12 20.09 -17.54 16.55
N GLU A 13 19.49 -17.74 17.73
CA GLU A 13 19.86 -18.84 18.64
C GLU A 13 19.63 -20.22 18.02
N LEU A 14 18.59 -20.37 17.19
CA LEU A 14 18.23 -21.60 16.50
C LEU A 14 19.02 -21.81 15.20
N LEU A 15 19.83 -20.83 14.80
CA LEU A 15 20.65 -20.92 13.60
C LEU A 15 21.90 -21.76 13.84
N ASP A 16 22.19 -22.67 12.91
CA ASP A 16 23.43 -23.43 12.89
C ASP A 16 24.63 -22.48 12.96
N SER A 17 25.60 -22.82 13.82
CA SER A 17 26.89 -22.17 13.94
C SER A 17 27.57 -21.91 12.57
N ALA A 18 27.39 -22.80 11.60
CA ALA A 18 27.94 -22.66 10.25
C ALA A 18 27.34 -21.49 9.45
N ASP A 19 26.08 -21.11 9.72
CA ASP A 19 25.37 -20.04 9.00
C ASP A 19 25.56 -18.65 9.65
N ARG A 20 26.04 -18.59 10.90
CA ARG A 20 26.23 -17.33 11.65
C ARG A 20 27.23 -16.36 11.00
N PRO A 21 28.40 -16.80 10.48
CA PRO A 21 29.32 -15.88 9.79
C PRO A 21 28.66 -15.20 8.60
N LEU A 22 27.83 -15.93 7.84
CA LEU A 22 27.07 -15.35 6.74
C LEU A 22 26.05 -14.33 7.25
N LEU A 23 25.26 -14.65 8.28
CA LEU A 23 24.32 -13.69 8.86
C LEU A 23 25.00 -12.36 9.23
N VAL A 24 26.16 -12.42 9.92
CA VAL A 24 26.92 -11.22 10.31
C VAL A 24 27.39 -10.42 9.10
N LEU A 25 27.84 -11.10 8.04
CA LEU A 25 28.24 -10.45 6.79
C LEU A 25 27.07 -9.71 6.14
N LEU A 26 25.91 -10.36 6.02
CA LEU A 26 24.71 -9.78 5.42
C LEU A 26 24.20 -8.56 6.22
N GLN A 27 24.13 -8.68 7.55
CA GLN A 27 23.76 -7.58 8.44
C GLN A 27 24.74 -6.40 8.35
N THR A 28 26.04 -6.69 8.22
CA THR A 28 27.07 -5.65 8.05
C THR A 28 26.88 -4.91 6.73
N SER A 29 26.59 -5.63 5.65
CA SER A 29 26.30 -5.05 4.34
C SER A 29 25.05 -4.14 4.38
N ASN A 30 23.96 -4.59 5.01
CA ASN A 30 22.77 -3.74 5.21
C ASN A 30 23.09 -2.49 6.03
N ARG A 31 23.88 -2.60 7.09
CA ARG A 31 24.27 -1.46 7.93
C ARG A 31 25.09 -0.44 7.15
N GLU A 32 26.05 -0.88 6.34
CA GLU A 32 26.84 0.01 5.49
C GLU A 32 25.96 0.72 4.46
N ALA A 33 25.05 -0.01 3.81
CA ALA A 33 24.07 0.55 2.89
C ALA A 33 23.15 1.56 3.59
N PHE A 34 22.67 1.26 4.80
CA PHE A 34 21.86 2.18 5.60
C PHE A 34 22.59 3.48 5.93
N VAL A 35 23.84 3.40 6.40
CA VAL A 35 24.65 4.60 6.70
C VAL A 35 24.83 5.44 5.43
N LYS A 36 25.15 4.80 4.30
CA LYS A 36 25.28 5.48 3.02
C LYS A 36 23.97 6.14 2.59
N TRP A 37 22.86 5.41 2.62
CA TRP A 37 21.52 5.92 2.32
C TRP A 37 21.17 7.15 3.19
N SER A 38 21.40 7.04 4.49
CA SER A 38 21.06 8.08 5.46
C SER A 38 21.83 9.39 5.23
N ASN A 39 23.05 9.29 4.69
CA ASN A 39 23.89 10.45 4.40
C ASN A 39 23.61 11.01 3.01
N THR A 40 23.46 10.15 2.00
CA THR A 40 23.22 10.57 0.61
C THR A 40 21.83 11.18 0.43
N HIS A 41 20.81 10.68 1.13
CA HIS A 41 19.42 11.10 0.93
C HIS A 41 18.87 11.91 2.12
N ARG A 42 19.73 12.39 3.03
CA ARG A 42 19.32 13.06 4.26
C ARG A 42 18.42 14.26 4.00
N GLU A 43 18.87 15.17 3.16
CA GLU A 43 18.18 16.43 2.88
C GLU A 43 16.92 16.18 2.06
N LEU A 44 17.02 15.33 1.03
CA LEU A 44 15.91 15.01 0.14
C LEU A 44 14.72 14.37 0.87
N LEU A 45 15.00 13.43 1.78
CA LEU A 45 13.97 12.68 2.50
C LEU A 45 13.74 13.19 3.92
N CYS A 46 14.40 14.27 4.34
CA CYS A 46 14.35 14.81 5.70
C CYS A 46 14.70 13.77 6.79
N ILE A 47 15.73 12.96 6.55
CA ILE A 47 16.12 11.85 7.44
C ILE A 47 16.70 12.40 8.75
N PRO A 48 16.17 12.01 9.93
CA PRO A 48 16.70 12.44 11.22
C PRO A 48 18.15 12.04 11.44
N VAL A 49 18.87 12.83 12.22
CA VAL A 49 20.24 12.49 12.64
C VAL A 49 20.19 11.36 13.67
N THR A 50 20.86 10.26 13.37
CA THR A 50 21.02 9.13 14.28
C THR A 50 22.10 9.45 15.31
N ARG A 51 21.85 9.16 16.59
CA ARG A 51 22.72 9.63 17.69
C ARG A 51 23.98 8.77 17.87
N LYS A 52 23.98 7.54 17.36
CA LYS A 52 25.06 6.57 17.62
C LYS A 52 26.11 6.54 16.50
N ARG A 53 27.36 6.26 16.90
CA ARG A 53 28.46 5.94 15.97
C ARG A 53 28.19 4.70 15.11
N ARG A 54 27.31 3.81 15.57
CA ARG A 54 26.75 2.67 14.83
C ARG A 54 25.24 2.84 14.78
N ALA A 55 24.77 3.59 13.80
CA ALA A 55 23.35 3.80 13.58
C ALA A 55 22.71 2.50 13.08
N GLU A 56 21.54 2.19 13.62
CA GLU A 56 20.70 1.07 13.19
C GLU A 56 19.37 1.60 12.65
N VAL A 57 18.75 0.85 11.74
CA VAL A 57 17.43 1.18 11.16
C VAL A 57 16.37 1.30 12.25
N SER A 58 16.49 0.48 13.31
CA SER A 58 15.60 0.48 14.47
C SER A 58 15.46 1.85 15.15
N GLU A 59 16.51 2.68 15.12
CA GLU A 59 16.47 4.04 15.68
C GLU A 59 15.54 4.97 14.89
N LEU A 60 15.31 4.66 13.62
CA LEU A 60 14.42 5.43 12.75
C LEU A 60 13.01 4.87 12.66
N HIS A 61 12.71 3.71 13.28
CA HIS A 61 11.37 3.10 13.20
C HIS A 61 10.23 4.09 13.51
N PRO A 62 10.25 4.89 14.59
CA PRO A 62 9.18 5.85 14.85
C PRO A 62 8.97 6.84 13.70
N TRP A 63 10.07 7.36 13.13
CA TRP A 63 10.03 8.30 12.02
C TRP A 63 9.60 7.64 10.71
N LEU A 64 10.09 6.44 10.41
CA LEU A 64 9.74 5.67 9.22
C LEU A 64 8.25 5.33 9.16
N MET A 65 7.64 5.07 10.32
CA MET A 65 6.20 4.79 10.42
C MET A 65 5.32 5.98 10.02
N ASP A 66 5.86 7.20 10.09
CA ASP A 66 5.17 8.42 9.65
C ASP A 66 5.63 8.87 8.24
N ASN A 67 6.69 8.25 7.69
CA ASN A 67 7.32 8.61 6.42
C ASN A 67 7.47 7.37 5.52
N TYR A 68 6.33 6.79 5.11
CA TYR A 68 6.31 5.53 4.36
C TYR A 68 7.04 5.59 3.00
N VAL A 69 7.10 6.75 2.35
CA VAL A 69 7.90 6.92 1.12
C VAL A 69 9.39 6.69 1.41
N ALA A 70 9.91 7.26 2.49
CA ALA A 70 11.29 7.02 2.91
C ALA A 70 11.50 5.56 3.34
N MET A 71 10.50 4.91 3.95
CA MET A 71 10.54 3.49 4.28
C MET A 71 10.61 2.59 3.03
N ARG A 72 9.83 2.88 1.98
CA ARG A 72 9.92 2.19 0.69
C ARG A 72 11.30 2.39 0.05
N HIS A 73 11.81 3.63 0.06
CA HIS A 73 13.11 3.95 -0.50
C HIS A 73 14.26 3.29 0.26
N LEU A 74 14.20 3.23 1.59
CA LEU A 74 15.19 2.53 2.40
C LEU A 74 15.26 1.05 1.98
N HIS A 75 14.13 0.34 1.95
CA HIS A 75 14.14 -1.07 1.59
C HIS A 75 14.56 -1.32 0.15
N ALA A 76 14.28 -0.39 -0.78
CA ALA A 76 14.82 -0.46 -2.14
C ALA A 76 16.34 -0.22 -2.22
N TYR A 77 16.94 0.40 -1.19
CA TYR A 77 18.37 0.69 -1.12
C TYR A 77 19.18 -0.41 -0.42
N LEU A 78 18.54 -1.21 0.43
CA LEU A 78 19.21 -2.26 1.19
C LEU A 78 19.52 -3.48 0.31
N PRO A 79 20.74 -4.02 0.34
CA PRO A 79 21.09 -5.20 -0.45
C PRO A 79 20.40 -6.48 0.02
N TYR A 80 19.97 -6.55 1.28
CA TYR A 80 19.24 -7.67 1.86
C TYR A 80 17.98 -7.17 2.58
N ALA A 81 17.06 -6.56 1.84
CA ALA A 81 15.84 -5.96 2.40
C ALA A 81 14.93 -6.98 3.10
N VAL A 82 14.85 -8.21 2.58
CA VAL A 82 14.11 -9.32 3.23
C VAL A 82 14.71 -9.66 4.60
N LEU A 83 16.04 -9.64 4.73
CA LEU A 83 16.70 -9.88 6.02
C LEU A 83 16.43 -8.75 7.01
N GLU A 84 16.43 -7.50 6.54
CA GLU A 84 16.11 -6.33 7.36
C GLU A 84 14.69 -6.43 7.92
N ILE A 85 13.68 -6.59 7.05
CA ILE A 85 12.28 -6.63 7.50
C ILE A 85 11.99 -7.84 8.39
N LYS A 86 12.68 -8.98 8.19
CA LYS A 86 12.57 -10.15 9.08
C LYS A 86 12.95 -9.81 10.53
N SER A 87 13.89 -8.89 10.74
CA SER A 87 14.31 -8.48 12.08
C SER A 87 13.34 -7.53 12.78
N TRP A 88 12.33 -7.02 12.06
CA TRP A 88 11.38 -6.07 12.63
C TRP A 88 10.30 -6.79 13.44
N PRO A 89 9.85 -6.19 14.57
CA PRO A 89 8.65 -6.67 15.25
C PRO A 89 7.45 -6.72 14.30
N ILE A 90 6.69 -7.82 14.34
CA ILE A 90 5.53 -8.01 13.46
C ILE A 90 4.50 -6.87 13.58
N ALA A 91 4.39 -6.24 14.76
CA ALA A 91 3.53 -5.08 14.98
C ALA A 91 3.89 -3.87 14.08
N LEU A 92 5.17 -3.67 13.79
CA LEU A 92 5.63 -2.61 12.88
C LEU A 92 5.32 -2.95 11.42
N ILE A 93 5.47 -4.22 11.04
CA ILE A 93 5.11 -4.71 9.70
C ILE A 93 3.61 -4.53 9.46
N ILE A 94 2.77 -4.84 10.47
CA ILE A 94 1.32 -4.60 10.42
C ILE A 94 1.02 -3.10 10.27
N LYS A 95 1.68 -2.24 11.07
CA LYS A 95 1.47 -0.79 11.00
C LYS A 95 1.82 -0.24 9.60
N TRP A 96 2.94 -0.68 9.04
CA TRP A 96 3.32 -0.34 7.66
C TRP A 96 2.28 -0.86 6.66
N GLY A 97 1.92 -2.15 6.75
CA GLY A 97 0.91 -2.75 5.87
C GLY A 97 -0.41 -1.98 5.86
N LYS A 98 -0.90 -1.52 7.01
CA LYS A 98 -2.12 -0.69 7.10
C LYS A 98 -1.99 0.64 6.37
N ALA A 99 -0.82 1.29 6.46
CA ALA A 99 -0.55 2.51 5.71
C ALA A 99 -0.53 2.25 4.19
N GLU A 100 0.06 1.13 3.76
CA GLU A 100 0.09 0.71 2.36
C GLU A 100 -1.30 0.37 1.81
N VAL A 101 -2.14 -0.33 2.59
CA VAL A 101 -3.56 -0.56 2.26
C VAL A 101 -4.27 0.76 1.99
N PHE A 102 -4.13 1.72 2.91
CA PHE A 102 -4.76 3.02 2.77
C PHE A 102 -4.30 3.75 1.51
N CYS A 103 -2.98 3.82 1.27
CA CYS A 103 -2.42 4.45 0.07
C CYS A 103 -2.99 3.80 -1.20
N GLU A 104 -3.02 2.47 -1.28
CA GLU A 104 -3.49 1.76 -2.47
C GLU A 104 -5.00 1.94 -2.71
N GLN A 105 -5.79 1.98 -1.64
CA GLN A 105 -7.23 2.25 -1.73
C GLN A 105 -7.51 3.66 -2.21
N MET A 106 -6.84 4.67 -1.64
CA MET A 106 -6.98 6.05 -2.06
C MET A 106 -6.55 6.26 -3.52
N ALA A 107 -5.44 5.65 -3.93
CA ALA A 107 -5.00 5.66 -5.33
C ALA A 107 -6.03 5.01 -6.28
N ALA A 108 -6.66 3.91 -5.85
CA ALA A 108 -7.68 3.25 -6.65
C ALA A 108 -8.94 4.10 -6.80
N LEU A 109 -9.39 4.78 -5.74
CA LEU A 109 -10.54 5.69 -5.81
C LEU A 109 -10.26 6.85 -6.79
N LEU A 110 -9.10 7.50 -6.68
CA LEU A 110 -8.71 8.55 -7.62
C LEU A 110 -8.67 8.05 -9.06
N ARG A 111 -8.03 6.90 -9.30
CA ARG A 111 -7.94 6.31 -10.63
C ARG A 111 -9.32 6.01 -11.23
N ILE A 112 -10.23 5.39 -10.46
CA ILE A 112 -11.58 5.08 -10.95
C ILE A 112 -12.37 6.37 -11.21
N SER A 113 -12.22 7.40 -10.35
CA SER A 113 -12.88 8.69 -10.56
C SER A 113 -12.45 9.42 -11.83
N GLY A 114 -11.18 9.28 -12.22
CA GLY A 114 -10.60 9.92 -13.41
C GLY A 114 -10.70 9.08 -14.69
N ASP A 115 -11.13 7.82 -14.61
CA ASP A 115 -11.19 6.90 -15.75
C ASP A 115 -12.51 7.10 -16.53
N MET A 116 -12.43 7.76 -17.69
CA MET A 116 -13.58 8.11 -18.51
C MET A 116 -14.32 6.90 -19.10
N GLU A 117 -13.68 5.73 -19.15
CA GLU A 117 -14.31 4.47 -19.58
C GLU A 117 -15.23 3.90 -18.49
N GLN A 118 -15.11 4.34 -17.24
CA GLN A 118 -15.98 3.91 -16.15
C GLN A 118 -17.33 4.61 -16.17
N LYS A 119 -18.36 3.91 -15.67
CA LYS A 119 -19.71 4.46 -15.47
C LYS A 119 -19.65 5.73 -14.62
N ASN A 120 -20.39 6.77 -15.04
CA ASN A 120 -20.41 8.08 -14.36
C ASN A 120 -20.76 7.96 -12.86
N GLU A 121 -21.65 7.03 -12.51
CA GLU A 121 -22.04 6.74 -11.12
C GLU A 121 -20.84 6.25 -10.30
N ALA A 122 -20.03 5.35 -10.85
CA ALA A 122 -18.84 4.84 -10.20
C ALA A 122 -17.82 5.95 -9.99
N ARG A 123 -17.59 6.78 -11.02
CA ARG A 123 -16.63 7.89 -10.94
C ARG A 123 -17.01 8.89 -9.85
N LYS A 124 -18.28 9.32 -9.85
CA LYS A 124 -18.82 10.26 -8.86
C LYS A 124 -18.75 9.66 -7.45
N TYR A 125 -19.15 8.40 -7.29
CA TYR A 125 -19.10 7.70 -6.01
C TYR A 125 -17.68 7.60 -5.46
N CYS A 126 -16.69 7.26 -6.30
CA CYS A 126 -15.29 7.21 -5.92
C CYS A 126 -14.72 8.59 -5.57
N SER A 127 -15.08 9.65 -6.30
CA SER A 127 -14.68 11.02 -5.99
C SER A 127 -15.21 11.47 -4.63
N GLU A 128 -16.51 11.31 -4.38
CA GLU A 128 -17.14 11.67 -3.11
C GLU A 128 -16.56 10.88 -1.93
N TRP A 129 -16.27 9.59 -2.14
CA TRP A 129 -15.64 8.76 -1.12
C TRP A 129 -14.20 9.21 -0.85
N HIS A 130 -13.41 9.45 -1.88
CA HIS A 130 -12.05 9.97 -1.73
C HIS A 130 -12.04 11.29 -0.93
N ASP A 131 -12.91 12.23 -1.29
CA ASP A 131 -13.01 13.53 -0.61
C ASP A 131 -13.42 13.38 0.86
N ALA A 132 -14.33 12.45 1.16
CA ALA A 132 -14.72 12.14 2.54
C ALA A 132 -13.55 11.57 3.36
N CYS A 133 -12.67 10.76 2.76
CA CYS A 133 -11.46 10.25 3.42
C CYS A 133 -10.41 11.35 3.66
N MET A 134 -10.46 12.43 2.89
CA MET A 134 -9.54 13.58 3.00
C MET A 134 -10.14 14.78 3.73
N ALA A 135 -11.31 14.61 4.36
CA ALA A 135 -12.02 15.68 5.04
C ALA A 135 -11.15 16.33 6.14
N PRO A 136 -11.09 17.67 6.22
CA PRO A 136 -10.33 18.37 7.25
C PRO A 136 -10.78 17.95 8.67
N GLY A 137 -9.81 17.69 9.55
CA GLY A 137 -10.08 17.29 10.94
C GLY A 137 -10.39 15.80 11.14
N LEU A 138 -10.45 15.00 10.07
CA LEU A 138 -10.56 13.55 10.18
C LEU A 138 -9.24 12.96 10.67
N SER A 139 -9.28 12.12 11.71
CA SER A 139 -8.09 11.43 12.20
C SER A 139 -7.61 10.38 11.19
N THR A 140 -6.31 10.06 11.19
CA THR A 140 -5.73 9.04 10.30
C THR A 140 -6.45 7.69 10.45
N THR A 141 -6.74 7.27 11.69
CA THR A 141 -7.46 6.02 11.95
C THR A 141 -8.87 6.02 11.37
N ALA A 142 -9.59 7.15 11.48
CA ALA A 142 -10.93 7.28 10.93
C ALA A 142 -10.91 7.30 9.39
N ALA A 143 -9.95 8.00 8.78
CA ALA A 143 -9.74 7.99 7.34
C ALA A 143 -9.43 6.57 6.81
N GLN A 144 -8.55 5.83 7.51
CA GLN A 144 -8.25 4.44 7.18
C GLN A 144 -9.49 3.53 7.28
N ALA A 145 -10.27 3.65 8.35
CA ALA A 145 -11.50 2.88 8.52
C ALA A 145 -12.52 3.19 7.40
N LEU A 146 -12.64 4.46 7.01
CA LEU A 146 -13.55 4.89 5.95
C LEU A 146 -13.11 4.35 4.57
N ALA A 147 -11.82 4.43 4.24
CA ALA A 147 -11.28 3.88 3.00
C ALA A 147 -11.39 2.35 2.91
N GLN A 148 -11.35 1.67 4.05
CA GLN A 148 -11.47 0.21 4.14
C GLN A 148 -12.92 -0.28 4.22
N SER A 149 -13.92 0.60 4.21
CA SER A 149 -15.33 0.25 4.43
C SER A 149 -15.82 -0.88 3.51
N PRO A 150 -16.13 -2.07 4.06
CA PRO A 150 -16.55 -3.23 3.28
C PRO A 150 -17.83 -2.97 2.48
N ASP A 151 -18.80 -2.27 3.07
CA ASP A 151 -20.08 -1.97 2.41
C ASP A 151 -19.90 -1.04 1.21
N ARG A 152 -18.99 -0.05 1.31
CA ARG A 152 -18.68 0.84 0.20
C ARG A 152 -17.98 0.11 -0.94
N TRP A 153 -17.03 -0.77 -0.61
CA TRP A 153 -16.37 -1.62 -1.60
C TRP A 153 -17.37 -2.56 -2.29
N LYS A 154 -18.20 -3.25 -1.51
CA LYS A 154 -19.26 -4.14 -2.04
C LYS A 154 -20.25 -3.40 -2.94
N ARG A 155 -20.59 -2.14 -2.61
CA ARG A 155 -21.42 -1.30 -3.48
C ARG A 155 -20.70 -1.00 -4.80
N LEU A 156 -19.43 -0.59 -4.73
CA LEU A 156 -18.64 -0.24 -5.91
C LEU A 156 -18.45 -1.42 -6.88
N GLU A 157 -18.37 -2.67 -6.38
CA GLU A 157 -18.25 -3.89 -7.18
C GLU A 157 -19.38 -4.08 -8.21
N HIS A 158 -20.54 -3.42 -8.04
CA HIS A 158 -21.63 -3.47 -9.04
C HIS A 158 -21.30 -2.69 -10.32
N TRP A 159 -20.31 -1.81 -10.29
CA TRP A 159 -19.94 -0.98 -11.42
C TRP A 159 -18.55 -1.28 -11.99
N ILE A 160 -17.65 -1.88 -11.21
CA ILE A 160 -16.26 -2.11 -11.61
C ILE A 160 -15.90 -3.60 -11.66
N PRO A 161 -14.96 -4.01 -12.52
CA PRO A 161 -14.41 -5.37 -12.49
C PRO A 161 -13.67 -5.68 -11.17
N ALA A 162 -13.64 -6.96 -10.79
CA ALA A 162 -12.94 -7.42 -9.58
C ALA A 162 -11.44 -7.07 -9.56
N SER A 163 -10.79 -6.95 -10.72
CA SER A 163 -9.39 -6.53 -10.87
C SER A 163 -9.12 -5.10 -10.37
N CYS A 164 -10.16 -4.26 -10.32
CA CYS A 164 -10.08 -2.90 -9.79
C CYS A 164 -10.33 -2.82 -8.27
N GLY A 165 -10.84 -3.87 -7.64
CA GLY A 165 -11.16 -3.90 -6.22
C GLY A 165 -9.92 -3.80 -5.32
N ARG A 166 -10.06 -3.15 -4.16
CA ARG A 166 -9.01 -3.03 -3.11
C ARG A 166 -9.49 -3.40 -1.71
N ALA A 167 -10.67 -3.99 -1.61
CA ALA A 167 -11.15 -4.57 -0.36
C ALA A 167 -10.29 -5.78 0.05
N ARG A 168 -10.18 -6.00 1.36
CA ARG A 168 -9.64 -7.25 1.91
C ARG A 168 -10.65 -8.37 1.64
N PRO A 169 -10.27 -9.46 0.97
CA PRO A 169 -11.11 -10.65 0.86
C PRO A 169 -11.48 -11.22 2.26
N PRO A 170 -12.66 -11.81 2.44
CA PRO A 170 -13.07 -12.36 3.74
C PRO A 170 -12.22 -13.57 4.18
N ASP A 171 -11.62 -14.28 3.22
CA ASP A 171 -10.81 -15.48 3.40
C ASP A 171 -9.35 -15.21 3.83
N ILE A 172 -8.88 -13.97 3.77
CA ILE A 172 -7.53 -13.61 4.23
C ILE A 172 -7.60 -12.93 5.60
N SER A 173 -6.72 -13.32 6.53
CA SER A 173 -6.64 -12.68 7.84
C SER A 173 -6.16 -11.21 7.73
N ASP A 174 -6.44 -10.38 8.75
CA ASP A 174 -5.93 -9.00 8.77
C ASP A 174 -4.39 -8.97 8.77
N LEU A 175 -3.77 -9.90 9.48
CA LEU A 175 -2.31 -10.03 9.55
C LEU A 175 -1.71 -10.32 8.19
N GLU A 176 -2.17 -11.38 7.51
CA GLU A 176 -1.66 -11.76 6.19
C GLU A 176 -1.94 -10.68 5.14
N TRP A 177 -3.08 -9.99 5.25
CA TRP A 177 -3.41 -8.86 4.38
C TRP A 177 -2.42 -7.71 4.51
N ASN A 178 -2.00 -7.39 5.73
CA ASN A 178 -1.01 -6.35 5.94
C ASN A 178 0.39 -6.79 5.48
N VAL A 179 0.77 -8.06 5.72
CA VAL A 179 2.04 -8.62 5.21
C VAL A 179 2.10 -8.58 3.68
N LEU A 180 1.03 -9.00 2.99
CA LEU A 180 0.92 -8.99 1.53
C LEU A 180 1.22 -7.62 0.90
N ARG A 181 0.96 -6.54 1.65
CA ARG A 181 1.13 -5.14 1.20
C ARG A 181 2.58 -4.67 1.30
N VAL A 182 3.37 -5.31 2.16
CA VAL A 182 4.79 -4.99 2.36
C VAL A 182 5.67 -5.71 1.33
N LEU A 183 5.27 -6.90 0.87
CA LEU A 183 6.08 -7.74 -0.02
C LEU A 183 6.74 -7.03 -1.23
N PRO A 184 6.06 -6.14 -1.98
CA PRO A 184 6.67 -5.45 -3.14
C PRO A 184 7.88 -4.61 -2.84
N TYR A 185 7.96 -4.13 -1.59
CA TYR A 185 8.96 -3.17 -1.17
C TYR A 185 10.19 -3.84 -0.58
N VAL A 186 10.08 -5.12 -0.22
CA VAL A 186 11.16 -5.85 0.47
C VAL A 186 11.70 -7.02 -0.35
N ILE A 187 11.01 -7.44 -1.41
CA ILE A 187 11.48 -8.48 -2.33
C ILE A 187 12.17 -7.82 -3.52
N ASP A 188 13.49 -8.04 -3.64
CA ASP A 188 14.35 -7.35 -4.60
C ASP A 188 13.90 -7.54 -6.06
N GLU A 189 13.53 -8.76 -6.42
CA GLU A 189 13.09 -9.13 -7.76
C GLU A 189 11.55 -9.16 -7.87
N TRP A 190 10.83 -8.44 -7.02
CA TRP A 190 9.36 -8.40 -7.08
C TRP A 190 8.86 -8.07 -8.50
N VAL A 191 9.51 -7.12 -9.18
CA VAL A 191 9.19 -6.70 -10.55
C VAL A 191 9.25 -7.82 -11.59
N MET A 192 10.02 -8.88 -11.33
CA MET A 192 10.14 -10.03 -12.22
C MET A 192 9.00 -11.04 -12.03
N THR A 193 8.27 -10.95 -10.91
CA THR A 193 7.11 -11.80 -10.65
C THR A 193 5.90 -11.39 -11.50
N PRO A 194 4.92 -12.28 -11.74
CA PRO A 194 3.66 -11.90 -12.38
C PRO A 194 2.96 -10.73 -11.68
N MET A 195 3.01 -10.68 -10.34
CA MET A 195 2.42 -9.61 -9.53
C MET A 195 3.17 -8.29 -9.68
N GLY A 196 4.50 -8.32 -9.81
CA GLY A 196 5.31 -7.14 -10.04
C GLY A 196 5.11 -6.50 -11.40
N ARG A 197 4.81 -7.31 -12.42
CA ARG A 197 4.44 -6.83 -13.77
C ARG A 197 3.04 -6.23 -13.85
N ALA A 198 2.21 -6.47 -12.84
CA ALA A 198 0.87 -5.90 -12.73
C ALA A 198 0.72 -5.08 -11.45
N PRO A 199 1.48 -3.98 -11.22
CA PRO A 199 1.51 -3.28 -9.92
C PRO A 199 0.14 -2.71 -9.48
N ARG A 200 -0.79 -2.54 -10.43
CA ARG A 200 -2.17 -2.10 -10.21
C ARG A 200 -3.18 -3.25 -10.14
N GLY A 201 -2.74 -4.50 -10.08
CA GLY A 201 -3.65 -5.64 -9.89
C GLY A 201 -4.23 -5.67 -8.48
N ALA A 202 -5.44 -6.23 -8.35
CA ALA A 202 -6.07 -6.44 -7.06
C ALA A 202 -5.33 -7.54 -6.29
N ARG A 203 -4.78 -7.19 -5.12
CA ARG A 203 -3.95 -8.14 -4.36
C ARG A 203 -4.71 -9.30 -3.74
N GLY A 204 -6.00 -9.11 -3.50
CA GLY A 204 -6.88 -10.22 -3.15
C GLY A 204 -6.92 -11.31 -4.22
N LEU A 205 -6.81 -10.95 -5.50
CA LEU A 205 -6.71 -11.92 -6.58
C LEU A 205 -5.37 -12.64 -6.55
N TRP A 206 -4.25 -11.94 -6.29
CA TRP A 206 -2.95 -12.61 -6.21
C TRP A 206 -2.88 -13.61 -5.07
N TYR A 207 -3.45 -13.26 -3.91
CA TYR A 207 -3.56 -14.18 -2.79
C TYR A 207 -4.38 -15.43 -3.19
N ARG A 208 -5.48 -15.27 -3.92
CA ARG A 208 -6.31 -16.42 -4.33
C ARG A 208 -5.70 -17.26 -5.44
N HIS A 209 -5.00 -16.65 -6.39
CA HIS A 209 -4.44 -17.35 -7.56
C HIS A 209 -3.06 -17.97 -7.30
N PHE A 210 -2.20 -17.31 -6.53
CA PHE A 210 -0.84 -17.80 -6.30
C PHE A 210 -0.70 -18.47 -4.93
N ALA A 211 -0.75 -19.80 -4.89
CA ALA A 211 -0.60 -20.57 -3.67
C ALA A 211 0.68 -20.22 -2.88
N MET A 212 1.78 -19.97 -3.60
CA MET A 212 3.06 -19.58 -3.01
C MET A 212 2.99 -18.24 -2.26
N VAL A 213 2.19 -17.28 -2.75
CA VAL A 213 1.98 -15.99 -2.06
C VAL A 213 1.21 -16.21 -0.76
N ARG A 214 0.17 -17.05 -0.76
CA ARG A 214 -0.55 -17.40 0.48
C ARG A 214 0.37 -18.06 1.49
N GLN A 215 1.08 -19.10 1.06
CA GLN A 215 1.98 -19.85 1.92
C GLN A 215 3.05 -18.94 2.52
N LEU A 216 3.63 -18.01 1.74
CA LEU A 216 4.56 -17.02 2.28
C LEU A 216 3.90 -16.12 3.33
N CYS A 217 2.73 -15.55 3.04
CA CYS A 217 2.01 -14.71 4.00
C CYS A 217 1.71 -15.46 5.30
N THR A 218 1.24 -16.71 5.21
CA THR A 218 0.98 -17.57 6.37
C THR A 218 2.26 -17.91 7.13
N SER A 219 3.35 -18.25 6.43
CA SER A 219 4.64 -18.60 7.05
C SER A 219 5.24 -17.42 7.82
N ILE A 220 5.23 -16.22 7.22
CA ILE A 220 5.65 -14.98 7.90
C ILE A 220 4.77 -14.72 9.13
N SER A 221 3.45 -14.84 8.97
CA SER A 221 2.49 -14.49 10.02
C SER A 221 2.53 -15.44 11.22
N THR A 222 2.86 -16.71 11.00
CA THR A 222 2.80 -17.76 12.04
C THR A 222 4.17 -18.09 12.63
N GLN A 223 5.23 -18.06 11.81
CA GLN A 223 6.57 -18.54 12.17
C GLN A 223 7.65 -17.48 12.00
N GLY A 224 7.33 -16.32 11.41
CA GLY A 224 8.35 -15.33 11.05
C GLY A 224 9.33 -15.83 10.00
N ASP A 225 8.94 -16.85 9.21
CA ASP A 225 9.75 -17.46 8.16
C ASP A 225 9.56 -16.72 6.83
N TRP A 226 10.66 -16.15 6.34
CA TRP A 226 10.72 -15.39 5.08
C TRP A 226 11.41 -16.15 3.95
N SER A 227 11.83 -17.39 4.18
CA SER A 227 12.65 -18.17 3.24
C SER A 227 11.97 -18.36 1.87
N MET A 228 10.64 -18.49 1.87
CA MET A 228 9.84 -18.62 0.66
C MET A 228 9.85 -17.36 -0.22
N ALA A 229 10.24 -16.20 0.30
CA ALA A 229 10.36 -14.97 -0.50
C ALA A 229 11.38 -15.12 -1.63
N LEU A 230 12.41 -15.96 -1.43
CA LEU A 230 13.43 -16.26 -2.44
C LEU A 230 12.88 -17.09 -3.61
N ALA A 231 11.76 -17.78 -3.44
CA ALA A 231 11.17 -18.64 -4.46
C ALA A 231 10.14 -17.91 -5.34
N LEU A 232 9.65 -16.74 -4.92
CA LEU A 232 8.59 -16.00 -5.63
C LEU A 232 9.01 -15.56 -7.04
N THR A 233 10.30 -15.37 -7.28
CA THR A 233 10.88 -14.97 -8.58
C THR A 233 10.82 -16.08 -9.63
N HIS A 234 10.61 -17.31 -9.18
CA HIS A 234 10.53 -18.50 -10.02
C HIS A 234 9.10 -18.96 -10.30
N ILE A 235 8.06 -18.19 -9.93
CA ILE A 235 6.68 -18.52 -10.27
C ILE A 235 6.55 -18.52 -11.81
N PRO A 236 6.28 -19.67 -12.45
CA PRO A 236 6.12 -19.72 -13.89
C PRO A 236 4.94 -18.85 -14.28
N THR A 237 5.11 -18.01 -15.31
CA THR A 237 4.07 -17.10 -15.81
C THR A 237 2.83 -17.82 -16.38
N GLY A 238 2.75 -19.15 -16.32
CA GLY A 238 1.66 -19.97 -16.87
C GLY A 238 1.32 -21.24 -16.09
N ALA A 239 1.76 -21.39 -14.83
CA ALA A 239 1.35 -22.52 -13.99
C ALA A 239 0.31 -22.06 -12.96
N GLU A 240 -0.89 -22.64 -13.08
CA GLU A 240 -2.12 -22.40 -12.32
C GLU A 240 -3.01 -21.21 -12.78
N GLY A 241 -3.65 -21.44 -13.94
CA GLY A 241 -5.08 -21.15 -14.10
C GLY A 241 -5.48 -19.74 -14.55
N THR A 242 -5.79 -19.65 -15.85
CA THR A 242 -6.37 -18.51 -16.60
C THR A 242 -5.44 -17.33 -16.83
N GLU A 243 -5.33 -16.96 -18.10
CA GLU A 243 -4.66 -15.76 -18.60
C GLU A 243 -4.99 -14.54 -17.71
N PRO A 244 -4.04 -13.61 -17.51
CA PRO A 244 -4.36 -12.32 -16.93
C PRO A 244 -5.49 -11.69 -17.76
N PRO A 245 -6.57 -11.16 -17.14
CA PRO A 245 -7.63 -10.54 -17.92
C PRO A 245 -7.03 -9.42 -18.74
N ASP A 246 -7.14 -9.58 -20.06
CA ASP A 246 -6.52 -8.72 -21.06
C ASP A 246 -6.78 -7.25 -20.73
N ALA A 247 -5.69 -6.53 -20.50
CA ALA A 247 -5.71 -5.09 -20.36
C ALA A 247 -5.55 -4.45 -21.75
N SER A 248 -6.34 -4.86 -22.74
CA SER A 248 -6.54 -4.18 -24.04
C SER A 248 -7.52 -4.96 -24.95
N ALA A 249 -8.76 -4.51 -25.09
CA ALA A 249 -9.48 -4.56 -26.37
C ALA A 249 -10.70 -3.61 -26.34
N PRO A 250 -10.78 -2.61 -27.25
CA PRO A 250 -11.92 -1.71 -27.41
C PRO A 250 -12.94 -2.24 -28.43
N GLY A 251 -14.21 -1.88 -28.23
CA GLY A 251 -15.19 -1.70 -29.31
C GLY A 251 -15.83 -2.96 -29.91
N GLY A 252 -17.13 -3.15 -29.63
CA GLY A 252 -18.00 -4.07 -30.34
C GLY A 252 -19.46 -3.60 -30.29
N LEU A 253 -19.81 -2.65 -31.16
CA LEU A 253 -21.19 -2.30 -31.49
C LEU A 253 -21.91 -3.53 -32.05
N SER A 254 -23.08 -3.84 -31.52
CA SER A 254 -24.18 -4.39 -32.34
C SER A 254 -25.52 -4.05 -31.69
N ASP A 255 -26.25 -3.19 -32.39
CA ASP A 255 -27.68 -2.97 -32.24
C ASP A 255 -28.46 -4.28 -32.42
N THR A 256 -29.54 -4.47 -31.66
CA THR A 256 -30.77 -5.04 -32.22
C THR A 256 -31.99 -4.58 -31.42
N LYS A 257 -32.90 -3.93 -32.15
CA LYS A 257 -34.25 -3.51 -31.75
C LYS A 257 -35.22 -4.69 -31.64
N GLY A 258 -36.25 -4.52 -30.81
CA GLY A 258 -37.56 -5.18 -30.89
C GLY A 258 -38.28 -5.08 -29.53
N SER A 259 -39.15 -4.08 -29.30
CA SER A 259 -40.63 -4.17 -29.39
C SER A 259 -41.20 -5.35 -28.58
N THR A 260 -42.11 -5.20 -27.61
CA THR A 260 -43.37 -4.45 -27.65
C THR A 260 -43.98 -4.29 -26.24
N GLU A 261 -44.56 -3.11 -26.02
CA GLU A 261 -45.75 -2.72 -25.24
C GLU A 261 -46.50 -3.73 -24.33
N HIS A 262 -46.80 -3.29 -23.10
CA HIS A 262 -48.19 -3.00 -22.68
C HIS A 262 -48.25 -2.14 -21.40
N ALA A 263 -49.07 -1.09 -21.46
CA ALA A 263 -49.46 -0.17 -20.40
C ALA A 263 -50.32 -0.88 -19.31
N VAL A 264 -50.61 -0.32 -18.12
CA VAL A 264 -51.60 0.76 -17.88
C VAL A 264 -51.75 1.01 -16.35
N HIS A 265 -51.84 2.31 -15.96
CA HIS A 265 -52.46 2.95 -14.76
C HIS A 265 -52.09 2.50 -13.32
N ALA A 266 -52.15 3.31 -12.25
CA ALA A 266 -52.41 4.72 -11.90
C ALA A 266 -51.88 4.85 -10.45
N GLY A 267 -51.31 5.95 -9.97
CA GLY A 267 -52.02 7.18 -9.59
C GLY A 267 -51.67 7.55 -8.13
N ALA A 268 -51.84 8.84 -7.82
CA ALA A 268 -51.85 9.50 -6.52
C ALA A 268 -50.51 9.96 -5.89
N ASP A 269 -50.20 11.22 -6.22
CA ASP A 269 -49.79 12.28 -5.30
C ASP A 269 -50.15 12.06 -3.82
N ASN A 270 -49.22 12.43 -2.93
CA ASN A 270 -49.49 13.40 -1.86
C ASN A 270 -48.21 13.77 -1.10
N THR A 271 -47.77 15.01 -1.31
CA THR A 271 -46.86 15.74 -0.41
C THR A 271 -47.71 16.50 0.61
N PRO A 272 -47.24 16.70 1.85
CA PRO A 272 -47.20 18.08 2.32
C PRO A 272 -45.97 18.44 3.18
N ARG A 273 -45.30 19.51 2.71
CA ARG A 273 -44.76 20.71 3.38
C ARG A 273 -44.39 20.69 4.89
N ALA A 274 -43.18 21.18 5.13
CA ALA A 274 -42.57 21.58 6.41
C ALA A 274 -43.28 22.72 7.15
N PRO A 275 -42.88 22.95 8.41
CA PRO A 275 -42.44 24.31 8.80
C PRO A 275 -41.15 24.34 9.66
N SER A 276 -40.27 25.29 9.34
CA SER A 276 -39.37 26.01 10.28
C SER A 276 -40.15 27.22 10.85
N PRO A 277 -39.79 27.92 11.96
CA PRO A 277 -38.42 28.31 12.35
C PRO A 277 -38.14 28.43 13.88
N GLN A 278 -36.88 28.66 14.27
CA GLN A 278 -36.45 29.76 15.18
C GLN A 278 -35.04 29.54 15.78
N ASN A 279 -34.10 30.33 15.27
CA ASN A 279 -33.15 31.22 15.96
C ASN A 279 -32.88 30.99 17.46
N LYS A 280 -31.61 30.77 17.84
CA LYS A 280 -31.01 31.31 19.07
C LYS A 280 -29.48 31.37 18.97
N GLN A 281 -28.99 32.59 18.78
CA GLN A 281 -27.67 33.07 19.17
C GLN A 281 -27.27 32.54 20.56
N ARG A 282 -26.02 32.08 20.69
CA ARG A 282 -25.26 32.35 21.91
C ARG A 282 -23.78 32.56 21.58
N GLN A 283 -23.43 33.82 21.70
CA GLN A 283 -22.11 34.42 21.71
C GLN A 283 -21.57 34.26 23.14
N THR A 284 -20.33 33.80 23.29
CA THR A 284 -19.51 34.07 24.48
C THR A 284 -18.07 34.30 24.03
N ASP A 285 -17.64 35.53 24.26
CA ASP A 285 -16.29 36.06 24.07
C ASP A 285 -15.31 35.65 25.18
N HIS A 286 -14.04 35.89 24.86
CA HIS A 286 -12.84 36.03 25.73
C HIS A 286 -12.14 34.72 26.17
N CYS A 287 -10.81 34.59 26.10
CA CYS A 287 -9.76 35.60 26.25
C CYS A 287 -8.42 35.23 25.58
N SER A 288 -7.64 36.28 25.34
CA SER A 288 -6.34 36.40 24.65
C SER A 288 -5.18 35.48 25.09
N GLY A 289 -4.28 35.21 24.14
CA GLY A 289 -2.92 34.71 24.40
C GLY A 289 -2.00 34.91 23.20
N ARG A 290 -1.45 36.11 23.06
CA ARG A 290 -0.55 36.58 21.99
C ARG A 290 0.85 35.99 22.17
N LEU A 291 1.35 35.19 21.22
CA LEU A 291 2.79 35.02 21.02
C LEU A 291 3.20 35.20 19.55
N ARG A 292 4.20 36.05 19.45
CA ARG A 292 4.86 36.71 18.33
C ARG A 292 5.65 35.73 17.46
N GLY A 293 5.63 35.96 16.14
CA GLY A 293 6.82 35.93 15.27
C GLY A 293 7.38 34.56 14.88
N GLY A 294 7.16 34.18 13.62
CA GLY A 294 7.88 33.07 12.99
C GLY A 294 7.77 33.15 11.47
N HIS A 295 8.88 33.52 10.85
CA HIS A 295 9.19 33.51 9.42
C HIS A 295 8.34 32.58 8.55
N GLU A 296 7.64 33.16 7.57
CA GLU A 296 7.23 32.46 6.36
C GLU A 296 8.47 32.23 5.50
N VAL A 297 8.98 31.00 5.47
CA VAL A 297 9.85 30.51 4.40
C VAL A 297 9.03 29.50 3.63
N GLY A 298 8.69 29.89 2.39
CA GLY A 298 7.97 29.06 1.44
C GLY A 298 8.74 27.78 1.14
N GLY A 299 8.35 26.69 1.79
CA GLY A 299 8.61 25.34 1.34
C GLY A 299 7.31 24.82 0.74
N GLN A 300 7.26 24.65 -0.58
CA GLN A 300 6.25 23.81 -1.22
C GLN A 300 6.32 22.44 -0.54
N LYS A 301 5.36 22.14 0.33
CA LYS A 301 5.11 20.78 0.78
C LYS A 301 4.73 19.99 -0.45
N ALA A 302 5.59 19.06 -0.87
CA ALA A 302 5.23 18.06 -1.86
C ALA A 302 3.91 17.41 -1.43
N THR A 303 2.89 17.59 -2.24
CA THR A 303 1.56 17.05 -2.00
C THR A 303 1.61 15.54 -2.17
N LEU A 304 0.85 14.83 -1.32
CA LEU A 304 0.71 13.37 -1.28
C LEU A 304 0.45 12.70 -2.66
N VAL A 305 0.02 13.50 -3.65
CA VAL A 305 -0.36 13.10 -5.00
C VAL A 305 0.87 12.79 -5.89
N ASP A 306 2.02 13.41 -5.65
CA ASP A 306 3.19 13.32 -6.55
C ASP A 306 4.00 12.02 -6.40
N PHE A 307 3.70 11.21 -5.39
CA PHE A 307 4.40 9.95 -5.08
C PHE A 307 3.59 8.68 -5.38
N TYR A 308 2.46 8.79 -6.08
CA TYR A 308 1.65 7.62 -6.48
C TYR A 308 2.19 6.87 -7.72
N SER A 309 3.27 7.34 -8.32
CA SER A 309 4.07 6.49 -9.20
C SER A 309 4.95 5.59 -8.34
N PRO A 310 5.04 4.26 -8.62
CA PRO A 310 6.18 3.50 -8.13
C PRO A 310 7.43 4.29 -8.53
N ILE A 311 8.33 4.47 -7.56
CA ILE A 311 9.63 5.14 -7.75
C ILE A 311 10.15 4.75 -9.13
N SER A 312 10.33 5.74 -10.00
CA SER A 312 10.79 5.56 -11.38
C SER A 312 11.91 4.52 -11.41
N ASP A 313 11.70 3.47 -12.20
CA ASP A 313 12.58 2.30 -12.36
C ASP A 313 14.06 2.63 -12.67
N ALA A 314 14.37 3.89 -12.94
CA ALA A 314 15.71 4.41 -13.19
C ALA A 314 16.68 4.28 -12.00
N ASP A 315 16.19 4.34 -10.74
CA ASP A 315 17.07 4.21 -9.56
C ASP A 315 17.37 2.75 -9.20
N ARG A 316 16.48 1.82 -9.57
CA ARG A 316 16.61 0.38 -9.30
C ARG A 316 17.63 -0.30 -10.23
N ILE A 317 17.76 0.18 -11.46
CA ILE A 317 18.67 -0.39 -12.48
C ILE A 317 20.12 0.09 -12.29
N ARG A 318 20.38 1.19 -11.58
CA ARG A 318 21.76 1.73 -11.44
C ARG A 318 22.64 1.04 -10.39
N GLN A 319 22.10 0.19 -9.52
CA GLN A 319 22.89 -0.43 -8.44
C GLN A 319 23.18 -1.94 -8.63
N THR A 320 22.45 -2.63 -9.51
CA THR A 320 22.75 -4.04 -9.85
C THR A 320 23.97 -4.21 -10.75
N THR A 321 24.42 -3.15 -11.43
CA THR A 321 25.57 -3.21 -12.35
C THR A 321 26.93 -2.96 -11.70
N THR A 322 26.99 -2.70 -10.39
CA THR A 322 28.26 -2.33 -9.70
C THR A 322 28.76 -3.33 -8.67
N ASN A 323 28.02 -4.41 -8.37
CA ASN A 323 28.44 -5.41 -7.37
C ASN A 323 28.67 -6.82 -7.93
N PHE A 324 28.70 -6.98 -9.26
CA PHE A 324 29.20 -8.19 -9.91
C PHE A 324 30.36 -7.86 -10.86
N ARG A 325 31.52 -7.58 -10.25
CA ARG A 325 32.85 -7.96 -10.74
C ARG A 325 33.74 -8.26 -9.55
#